data_AF-A0A7J7GYY4-F1
#
_entry.id   AF-A0A7J7GYY4-F1
#
_cell.length_a   1.000
_cell.length_b   1.000
_cell.length_c   1.000
_cell.angle_alpha   90.00
_cell.angle_beta   90.00
_cell.angle_gamma   90.00
#
_symmetry.space_group_name_H-M   'P 1'
#
loop_
_entity.id
_entity.type
_entity.pdbx_description
1 polymer ?
#
loop_
_entity_poly.entity_id
_entity_poly.type
_entity_poly.pdbx_seq_one_letter_code
_entity_poly.pdbx_strand_id
1 'polypeptide(L)'
;MNEWAKGQFDVNESTNEPEASNLVITGRNWELRAPWTGSQVKVPVKFIVGDLDLVYNIRGAKEYINNGGFKKDVPMLDEVVVMEGVAHFLNQEKPDEINKHIHEFIKKF
;
A
#
# COMPACT_ATOMS: atom_id res chain seq x y z
N MET A 1 15.37 24.30 17.06
CA MET A 1 15.39 22.84 16.93
C MET A 1 14.21 22.36 17.75
N ASN A 2 13.13 21.96 17.07
CA ASN A 2 11.81 21.86 17.67
C ASN A 2 11.51 20.38 17.91
N GLU A 3 10.95 20.07 19.07
CA GLU A 3 10.90 18.74 19.69
C GLU A 3 10.02 17.69 18.96
N TRP A 4 9.56 17.98 17.75
CA TRP A 4 8.64 17.12 16.99
C TRP A 4 9.35 15.99 16.25
N ALA A 5 10.69 16.03 16.19
CA ALA A 5 11.50 15.00 15.52
C ALA A 5 11.85 13.78 16.41
N LYS A 6 11.32 13.69 17.64
CA LYS A 6 11.62 12.60 18.58
C LYS A 6 10.46 11.64 18.87
N GLY A 7 9.27 11.87 18.33
CA GLY A 7 8.12 10.97 18.55
C GLY A 7 8.14 9.80 17.57
N GLN A 8 8.60 8.62 18.01
CA GLN A 8 8.06 7.38 17.48
C GLN A 8 6.54 7.43 17.71
N PHE A 9 5.75 7.30 16.64
CA PHE A 9 4.31 7.07 16.77
C PHE A 9 4.14 5.72 17.47
N ASP A 10 3.87 5.74 18.77
CA ASP A 10 3.41 4.56 19.50
C ASP A 10 1.89 4.47 19.29
N VAL A 11 1.47 3.45 18.55
CA VAL A 11 0.06 3.22 18.19
C VAL A 11 -0.77 2.64 19.34
N ASN A 12 -0.18 2.47 20.53
CA ASN A 12 -0.84 1.82 21.68
C ASN A 12 -1.22 2.75 22.84
N GLU A 13 -0.97 4.06 22.76
CA GLU A 13 -1.45 4.99 23.78
C GLU A 13 -2.87 5.47 23.45
N SER A 14 -3.87 4.77 24.00
CA SER A 14 -5.26 5.25 24.00
C SER A 14 -5.38 6.43 24.97
N THR A 15 -5.28 7.65 24.47
CA THR A 15 -5.65 8.84 25.25
C THR A 15 -7.18 8.87 25.36
N ASN A 16 -7.68 8.82 26.60
CA ASN A 16 -9.09 8.98 26.95
C ASN A 16 -9.53 10.45 26.77
N GLU A 17 -9.47 10.98 25.55
CA GLU A 17 -10.01 12.30 25.22
C GLU A 17 -11.33 12.18 24.44
N PRO A 18 -12.41 12.86 24.88
CA PRO A 18 -13.75 12.69 24.28
C PRO A 18 -13.87 13.28 22.85
N GLU A 19 -12.87 14.04 22.40
CA GLU A 19 -12.78 14.60 21.05
C GLU A 19 -12.16 13.60 20.03
N ALA A 20 -11.62 12.46 20.49
CA ALA A 20 -11.01 11.43 19.63
C ALA A 20 -12.04 10.55 18.89
N SER A 21 -13.33 10.87 18.98
CA SER A 21 -14.41 10.08 18.37
C SER A 21 -14.37 10.00 16.83
N ASN A 22 -13.57 10.85 16.18
CA ASN A 22 -13.35 10.82 14.73
C ASN A 22 -12.06 10.10 14.28
N LEU A 23 -11.23 9.62 15.22
CA LEU A 23 -10.05 8.77 14.93
C LEU A 23 -10.30 7.27 15.19
N VAL A 24 -11.53 6.88 15.52
CA VAL A 24 -11.94 5.50 15.84
C VAL A 24 -11.95 4.57 14.61
N ILE A 25 -11.83 5.11 13.40
CA ILE A 25 -12.02 4.34 12.15
C ILE A 25 -10.81 3.47 11.78
N THR A 26 -9.58 3.80 12.18
CA THR A 26 -8.39 3.01 11.82
C THR A 26 -8.10 1.85 12.79
N GLY A 27 -8.32 2.03 14.09
CA GLY A 27 -8.07 1.00 15.11
C GLY A 27 -8.92 -0.25 14.93
N ARG A 28 -10.21 -0.09 14.65
CA ARG A 28 -11.14 -1.23 14.51
C ARG A 28 -10.77 -2.18 13.36
N ASN A 29 -10.38 -1.65 12.19
CA ASN A 29 -9.94 -2.46 11.07
C ASN A 29 -8.60 -3.16 11.33
N TRP A 30 -7.75 -2.60 12.21
CA TRP A 30 -6.51 -3.24 12.64
C TRP A 30 -6.81 -4.39 13.60
N GLU A 31 -7.61 -4.14 14.65
CA GLU A 31 -8.02 -5.14 15.64
C GLU A 31 -8.72 -6.34 14.99
N LEU A 32 -9.70 -6.06 14.12
CA LEU A 32 -10.46 -7.11 13.44
C LEU A 32 -9.61 -7.93 12.47
N ARG A 33 -8.47 -7.40 11.99
CA ARG A 33 -7.58 -8.14 11.08
C ARG A 33 -6.48 -8.94 11.79
N ALA A 34 -6.43 -8.93 13.13
CA ALA A 34 -5.45 -9.71 13.90
C ALA A 34 -5.38 -11.21 13.51
N PRO A 35 -6.49 -11.92 13.19
CA PRO A 35 -6.43 -13.32 12.75
C PRO A 35 -5.64 -13.56 11.46
N TRP A 36 -5.44 -12.54 10.63
CA TRP A 36 -4.69 -12.64 9.37
C TRP A 36 -3.22 -12.26 9.51
N THR A 37 -2.73 -12.02 10.72
CA THR A 37 -1.31 -11.71 10.96
C THR A 37 -0.41 -12.82 10.39
N GLY A 38 0.54 -12.44 9.53
CA GLY A 38 1.46 -13.37 8.86
C GLY A 38 0.85 -14.23 7.76
N SER A 39 -0.44 -14.05 7.43
CA SER A 39 -1.08 -14.75 6.31
C SER A 39 -0.63 -14.19 4.97
N GLN A 40 -0.55 -15.06 3.97
CA GLN A 40 -0.19 -14.70 2.60
C GLN A 40 -1.44 -14.55 1.71
N VAL A 41 -1.35 -13.65 0.73
CA VAL A 41 -2.32 -13.53 -0.37
C VAL A 41 -1.94 -14.52 -1.47
N LYS A 42 -2.79 -15.53 -1.70
CA LYS A 42 -2.53 -16.65 -2.62
C LYS A 42 -3.20 -16.54 -3.99
N VAL A 43 -3.68 -15.36 -4.36
CA VAL A 43 -4.20 -15.10 -5.71
C VAL A 43 -3.08 -14.57 -6.61
N PRO A 44 -3.09 -14.83 -7.92
CA PRO A 44 -2.22 -14.12 -8.86
C PRO A 44 -2.49 -12.61 -8.80
N VAL A 45 -1.43 -11.80 -8.69
CA VAL A 45 -1.55 -10.34 -8.56
C VAL A 45 -0.65 -9.63 -9.56
N LYS A 46 -1.15 -8.56 -10.19
CA LYS A 46 -0.34 -7.57 -10.89
C LYS A 46 -0.49 -6.23 -10.19
N PHE A 47 0.64 -5.63 -9.80
CA PHE A 47 0.67 -4.34 -9.14
C PHE A 47 1.32 -3.30 -10.05
N ILE A 48 0.63 -2.18 -10.25
CA ILE A 48 1.03 -1.09 -11.15
C ILE A 48 0.91 0.20 -10.36
N VAL A 49 1.95 1.02 -10.37
CA VAL A 49 2.00 2.27 -9.61
C VAL A 49 2.76 3.35 -10.39
N GLY A 50 2.36 4.61 -10.23
CA GLY A 50 3.11 5.75 -10.75
C GLY A 50 4.31 6.09 -9.86
N ASP A 51 5.43 6.53 -10.45
CA ASP A 51 6.61 6.96 -9.69
C ASP A 51 6.39 8.24 -8.89
N LEU A 52 5.45 9.10 -9.32
CA LEU A 52 5.00 10.30 -8.63
C LEU A 52 3.82 10.04 -7.66
N ASP A 53 3.34 8.81 -7.53
CA ASP A 53 2.25 8.48 -6.61
C ASP A 53 2.67 8.76 -5.16
N LEU A 54 1.86 9.55 -4.44
CA LEU A 54 2.05 9.84 -3.02
C LEU A 54 2.22 8.56 -2.19
N VAL A 55 1.40 7.54 -2.44
CA VAL A 55 1.40 6.26 -1.70
C VAL A 55 2.70 5.50 -1.92
N TYR A 56 3.22 5.52 -3.16
CA TYR A 56 4.51 4.90 -3.47
C TYR A 56 5.69 5.61 -2.81
N ASN A 57 5.53 6.90 -2.51
CA ASN A 57 6.55 7.73 -1.88
C ASN A 57 6.37 7.86 -0.35
N ILE A 58 5.41 7.15 0.27
CA ILE A 58 5.35 7.02 1.73
C ILE A 58 6.59 6.26 2.21
N ARG A 59 7.13 6.69 3.36
CA ARG A 59 8.30 6.07 3.99
C ARG A 59 8.11 4.54 4.15
N GLY A 60 9.05 3.77 3.60
CA GLY A 60 9.05 2.30 3.69
C GLY A 60 8.32 1.60 2.56
N ALA A 61 7.50 2.31 1.75
CA ALA A 61 6.72 1.69 0.69
C ALA A 61 7.60 1.14 -0.44
N LYS A 62 8.55 1.95 -0.95
CA LYS A 62 9.48 1.51 -2.00
C LYS A 62 10.34 0.34 -1.56
N GLU A 63 10.81 0.37 -0.32
CA GLU A 63 11.62 -0.72 0.25
C GLU A 63 10.79 -2.00 0.38
N TYR A 64 9.55 -1.90 0.89
CA TYR A 64 8.65 -3.05 1.00
C TYR A 64 8.32 -3.66 -0.37
N ILE A 65 7.99 -2.82 -1.35
CA ILE A 65 7.62 -3.24 -2.71
C ILE A 65 8.80 -3.87 -3.44
N ASN A 66 9.97 -3.23 -3.42
CA ASN A 66 11.09 -3.62 -4.29
C ASN A 66 12.09 -4.58 -3.62
N ASN A 67 12.18 -4.62 -2.28
CA ASN A 67 13.18 -5.44 -1.58
C ASN A 67 12.64 -6.80 -1.10
N GLY A 68 11.54 -7.27 -1.70
CA GLY A 68 11.00 -8.62 -1.50
C GLY A 68 9.99 -8.77 -0.36
N GLY A 69 9.74 -7.73 0.45
CA GLY A 69 8.69 -7.74 1.48
C GLY A 69 7.31 -8.01 0.88
N PHE A 70 6.97 -7.29 -0.18
CA PHE A 70 5.68 -7.45 -0.86
C PHE A 70 5.53 -8.82 -1.52
N LYS A 71 6.60 -9.34 -2.13
CA LYS A 71 6.64 -10.68 -2.73
C LYS A 71 6.53 -11.79 -1.69
N LYS A 72 7.02 -11.58 -0.47
CA LYS A 72 6.88 -12.52 0.66
C LYS A 72 5.43 -12.66 1.09
N ASP A 73 4.70 -11.56 1.18
CA ASP A 73 3.29 -11.56 1.60
C ASP A 73 2.33 -11.91 0.45
N VAL A 74 2.75 -11.68 -0.81
CA VAL A 74 2.02 -12.01 -2.04
C VAL A 74 2.88 -12.90 -2.95
N PRO A 75 2.99 -14.22 -2.68
CA PRO A 75 3.91 -15.11 -3.40
C PRO A 75 3.67 -15.17 -4.92
N MET A 76 2.43 -14.95 -5.36
CA MET A 76 2.03 -14.97 -6.77
C MET A 76 1.96 -13.57 -7.41
N LEU A 77 2.66 -12.59 -6.84
CA LEU A 77 2.85 -11.27 -7.43
C LEU A 77 3.68 -11.35 -8.72
N ASP A 78 3.11 -10.92 -9.84
CA ASP A 78 3.82 -10.71 -11.11
C ASP A 78 4.80 -9.53 -10.98
N GLU A 79 5.62 -9.28 -12.01
CA GLU A 79 6.54 -8.14 -12.00
C GLU A 79 5.82 -6.82 -11.67
N VAL A 80 6.36 -6.06 -10.72
CA VAL A 80 5.85 -4.74 -10.34
C VAL A 80 6.13 -3.76 -11.46
N VAL A 81 5.10 -3.05 -11.91
CA VAL A 81 5.23 -2.01 -12.93
C VAL A 81 5.25 -0.64 -12.25
N VAL A 82 6.37 0.08 -12.40
CA VAL A 82 6.48 1.49 -11.97
C VAL A 82 6.46 2.36 -13.22
N MET A 83 5.46 3.21 -13.35
CA MET A 83 5.27 4.09 -14.51
C MET A 83 5.95 5.43 -14.27
N GLU A 84 6.87 5.79 -15.16
CA GLU A 84 7.61 7.07 -15.10
C GLU A 84 6.72 8.26 -15.45
N GLY A 85 6.81 9.32 -14.64
CA GLY A 85 6.08 10.56 -14.83
C GLY A 85 4.59 10.47 -14.57
N VAL A 86 4.12 9.43 -13.87
CA VAL A 86 2.69 9.18 -13.61
C VAL A 86 2.39 9.33 -12.13
N ALA A 87 1.31 10.03 -11.81
CA ALA A 87 0.90 10.27 -10.42
C ALA A 87 -0.12 9.22 -9.94
N HIS A 88 -1.00 9.62 -9.02
CA HIS A 88 -1.91 8.72 -8.33
C HIS A 88 -3.03 8.14 -9.22
N PHE A 89 -3.49 8.91 -10.21
CA PHE A 89 -4.63 8.53 -11.06
C PHE A 89 -4.20 7.93 -12.40
N LEU A 90 -3.25 6.98 -12.36
CA LEU A 90 -2.65 6.32 -13.53
C LEU A 90 -3.64 5.75 -14.55
N ASN A 91 -4.81 5.29 -14.10
CA ASN A 91 -5.87 4.77 -14.96
C ASN A 91 -6.57 5.86 -15.79
N GLN A 92 -6.50 7.13 -15.38
CA GLN A 92 -7.00 8.27 -16.16
C GLN A 92 -5.87 9.01 -16.88
N GLU A 93 -4.68 9.02 -16.30
CA GLU A 93 -3.50 9.67 -16.88
C GLU A 93 -2.95 8.88 -18.07
N LYS A 94 -2.94 7.54 -17.97
CA LYS A 94 -2.42 6.60 -18.98
C LYS A 94 -3.41 5.46 -19.29
N PRO A 95 -4.66 5.77 -19.70
CA PRO A 95 -5.72 4.78 -19.82
C PRO A 95 -5.37 3.62 -20.77
N ASP A 96 -4.73 3.90 -21.90
CA ASP A 96 -4.38 2.88 -22.90
C ASP A 96 -3.34 1.89 -22.37
N GLU A 97 -2.32 2.38 -21.66
CA GLU A 97 -1.26 1.56 -21.06
C GLU A 97 -1.85 0.66 -19.96
N ILE A 98 -2.75 1.20 -19.14
CA ILE A 98 -3.43 0.45 -18.08
C ILE A 98 -4.39 -0.60 -18.65
N ASN A 99 -5.19 -0.25 -19.64
CA ASN A 99 -6.09 -1.18 -20.31
C ASN A 99 -5.30 -2.34 -20.94
N LYS A 100 -4.16 -2.05 -21.58
CA LYS A 100 -3.26 -3.06 -22.13
C LYS A 100 -2.74 -3.99 -21.02
N HIS A 101 -2.24 -3.45 -19.91
CA HIS A 101 -1.75 -4.25 -18.81
C HIS A 101 -2.80 -5.16 -18.17
N ILE A 102 -4.03 -4.67 -18.01
CA ILE A 102 -5.17 -5.45 -17.50
C ILE A 102 -5.48 -6.59 -18.47
N HIS A 103 -5.67 -6.27 -19.76
CA HIS A 103 -6.04 -7.24 -20.78
C HIS A 103 -4.97 -8.33 -20.96
N GLU A 104 -3.69 -7.96 -20.97
CA GLU A 104 -2.59 -8.92 -21.04
C GLU A 104 -2.49 -9.82 -19.80
N PHE A 105 -2.76 -9.28 -18.62
CA PHE A 105 -2.70 -10.06 -17.37
C PHE A 105 -3.84 -11.08 -17.28
N ILE A 106 -5.08 -10.67 -17.55
CA ILE A 106 -6.23 -11.57 -17.44
C ILE A 106 -6.22 -12.67 -18.50
N LYS A 107 -5.62 -12.42 -19.68
CA LYS A 107 -5.48 -13.43 -20.75
C LYS A 107 -4.49 -14.55 -20.43
N LYS A 108 -3.76 -14.48 -19.32
CA LYS A 108 -2.90 -15.57 -18.83
C LYS A 108 -3.71 -16.73 -18.22
N PHE A 109 -5.02 -16.54 -18.02
CA PHE A 109 -5.96 -17.48 -17.38
C PHE A 109 -7.15 -17.76 -18.30
#